data_AF-A0A833EM46-F1
#
_entry.id   AF-A0A833EM46-F1
#
_cell.length_a   1.000
_cell.length_b   1.000
_cell.length_c   1.000
_cell.angle_alpha   90.00
_cell.angle_beta   90.00
_cell.angle_gamma   90.00
#
_symmetry.space_group_name_H-M   'P 1'
#
loop_
_entity.id
_entity.type
_entity.pdbx_description
1 polymer ?
#
loop_
_entity_poly.entity_id
_entity_poly.type
_entity_poly.pdbx_seq_one_letter_code
_entity_poly.pdbx_strand_id
1 'polypeptide(L)'
;MYYWHEGSYDQSITCWLALLEKARDVEDKSWQAQIYIKLITSQYYKQNYTAALNWMDDAHNIANVLNNQYLKAQIDVAAGVILNTTGNYERVISSINKHLPKIQVMENHYLRLRALRSIAYAYHYTGDQPKALRMLINAEKQTKSLNQSYNDI
;
A
#
# COMPACT_ATOMS: atom_id res chain seq x y z
N MET A 1 1.41 -4.05 -29.03
CA MET A 1 0.44 -3.42 -28.11
C MET A 1 1.04 -2.98 -26.76
N TYR A 2 2.36 -3.12 -26.51
CA TYR A 2 2.98 -2.80 -25.21
C TYR A 2 3.13 -1.28 -24.92
N TYR A 3 3.31 -0.47 -25.97
CA TYR A 3 3.60 0.97 -25.88
C TYR A 3 2.50 1.84 -25.23
N TRP A 4 1.22 1.46 -25.35
CA TRP A 4 0.13 2.29 -24.82
C TRP A 4 0.07 2.27 -23.29
N HIS A 5 0.39 1.14 -22.66
CA HIS A 5 0.41 1.03 -21.22
C HIS A 5 1.62 1.74 -20.61
N GLU A 6 2.82 1.57 -21.17
CA GLU A 6 4.03 2.27 -20.70
C GLU A 6 3.90 3.79 -20.80
N GLY A 7 3.42 4.32 -21.93
CA GLY A 7 3.21 5.76 -22.11
C GLY A 7 2.20 6.36 -21.14
N SER A 8 1.17 5.60 -20.76
CA SER A 8 0.13 6.06 -19.82
C SER A 8 0.65 6.16 -18.39
N TYR A 9 1.55 5.26 -17.96
CA TYR A 9 2.13 5.31 -16.62
C TYR A 9 3.15 6.45 -16.48
N ASP A 10 3.94 6.73 -17.53
CA ASP A 10 4.86 7.87 -17.53
C ASP A 10 4.15 9.22 -17.48
N GLN A 11 3.06 9.36 -18.25
CA GLN A 11 2.20 10.54 -18.16
C GLN A 11 1.57 10.67 -16.77
N SER A 12 1.11 9.56 -16.18
CA SER A 12 0.56 9.56 -14.83
C SER A 12 1.59 10.01 -13.80
N ILE A 13 2.81 9.47 -13.84
CA ILE A 13 3.92 9.87 -12.94
C ILE A 13 4.24 11.35 -13.10
N THR A 14 4.33 11.85 -14.33
CA THR A 14 4.59 13.27 -14.62
C THR A 14 3.50 14.16 -14.01
N CYS A 15 2.22 13.79 -14.17
CA CYS A 15 1.12 14.51 -13.55
C CYS A 15 1.20 14.48 -12.02
N TRP A 16 1.52 13.34 -11.41
CA TRP A 16 1.67 13.22 -9.96
C TRP A 16 2.85 14.05 -9.42
N LEU A 17 3.95 14.14 -10.16
CA LEU A 17 5.09 15.00 -9.80
C LEU A 17 4.72 16.49 -9.84
N ALA A 18 4.00 16.93 -10.88
CA ALA A 18 3.50 18.31 -10.95
C ALA A 18 2.49 18.63 -9.83
N LEU A 19 1.65 17.66 -9.46
CA LEU A 19 0.77 17.76 -8.28
C LEU A 19 1.56 17.81 -6.97
N LEU A 20 2.67 17.07 -6.87
CA LEU A 20 3.53 17.07 -5.69
C LEU A 20 4.18 18.45 -5.48
N GLU A 21 4.64 19.11 -6.55
CA GLU A 21 5.17 20.47 -6.47
C GLU A 21 4.11 21.44 -5.95
N LYS A 22 2.89 21.41 -6.52
CA LYS A 22 1.78 22.22 -6.01
C LYS A 22 1.44 21.93 -4.55
N ALA A 23 1.45 20.66 -4.15
CA ALA A 23 1.19 20.27 -2.77
C ALA A 23 2.32 20.70 -1.82
N ARG A 24 3.55 20.88 -2.31
CA ARG A 24 4.66 21.52 -1.57
C ARG A 24 4.46 23.02 -1.45
N ASP A 25 4.02 23.69 -2.50
CA ASP A 25 3.73 25.14 -2.48
C ASP A 25 2.62 25.50 -1.48
N VAL A 26 1.62 24.62 -1.35
CA VAL A 26 0.49 24.77 -0.42
C VAL A 26 0.84 24.27 1.00
N GLU A 27 2.04 23.69 1.19
CA GLU A 27 2.51 23.04 2.42
C GLU A 27 1.56 21.94 2.98
N ASP A 28 0.67 21.41 2.13
CA ASP A 28 -0.26 20.35 2.53
C ASP A 28 0.44 18.99 2.51
N LYS A 29 1.06 18.67 3.65
CA LYS A 29 1.74 17.40 3.90
C LYS A 29 0.81 16.19 3.76
N SER A 30 -0.49 16.32 4.05
CA SER A 30 -1.44 15.21 3.92
C SER A 30 -1.70 14.91 2.45
N TRP A 31 -1.82 15.96 1.63
CA TRP A 31 -1.96 15.82 0.19
C TRP A 31 -0.70 15.25 -0.45
N GLN A 32 0.47 15.75 -0.06
CA GLN A 32 1.76 15.19 -0.50
C GLN A 32 1.84 13.69 -0.24
N ALA A 33 1.45 13.23 0.94
CA ALA A 33 1.49 11.81 1.28
C ALA A 33 0.57 10.93 0.43
N GLN A 34 -0.62 11.43 0.07
CA GLN A 34 -1.49 10.72 -0.87
C GLN A 34 -0.87 10.64 -2.26
N ILE A 35 -0.23 11.72 -2.73
CA ILE A 35 0.48 11.75 -4.01
C ILE A 35 1.64 10.74 -4.01
N TYR A 36 2.40 10.65 -2.92
CA TYR A 36 3.45 9.65 -2.77
C TYR A 36 2.90 8.22 -2.91
N ILE A 37 1.77 7.87 -2.27
CA ILE A 37 1.14 6.54 -2.42
C ILE A 37 0.77 6.25 -3.89
N LYS A 38 0.29 7.26 -4.63
CA LYS A 38 -0.01 7.14 -6.06
C LYS A 38 1.25 6.94 -6.88
N LEU A 39 2.32 7.70 -6.62
CA LEU A 39 3.62 7.55 -7.26
C LEU A 39 4.19 6.14 -7.05
N ILE A 40 4.17 5.64 -5.82
CA ILE A 40 4.63 4.28 -5.45
C ILE A 40 3.86 3.24 -6.27
N THR A 41 2.54 3.38 -6.38
CA THR A 41 1.68 2.47 -7.14
C THR A 41 1.96 2.55 -8.64
N SER A 42 2.13 3.75 -9.20
CA SER A 42 2.47 3.92 -10.63
C SER A 42 3.85 3.35 -10.96
N GLN A 43 4.84 3.54 -10.10
CA GLN A 43 6.18 2.96 -10.27
C GLN A 43 6.16 1.44 -10.15
N TYR A 44 5.31 0.88 -9.30
CA TYR A 44 5.06 -0.56 -9.24
C TYR A 44 4.52 -1.11 -10.56
N TYR A 45 3.55 -0.45 -11.19
CA TYR A 45 3.04 -0.86 -12.50
C TYR A 45 4.07 -0.73 -13.62
N LYS A 46 4.99 0.23 -13.50
CA LYS A 46 6.19 0.34 -14.37
C LYS A 46 7.29 -0.68 -14.06
N GLN A 47 7.12 -1.53 -13.04
CA GLN A 47 8.13 -2.48 -12.55
C GLN A 47 9.44 -1.81 -12.09
N ASN A 48 9.40 -0.50 -11.80
CA ASN A 48 10.56 0.23 -11.29
C ASN A 48 10.55 0.24 -9.76
N TYR A 49 10.88 -0.91 -9.17
CA TYR A 49 10.80 -1.11 -7.73
C TYR A 49 11.77 -0.24 -6.94
N THR A 50 12.96 0.06 -7.49
CA THR A 50 13.95 0.94 -6.84
C THR A 50 13.40 2.36 -6.66
N ALA A 51 12.80 2.92 -7.70
CA ALA A 51 12.17 4.23 -7.60
C ALA A 51 10.99 4.21 -6.60
N ALA A 52 10.18 3.15 -6.63
CA ALA A 52 9.06 3.00 -5.70
C ALA A 52 9.52 2.97 -4.22
N LEU A 53 10.62 2.29 -3.93
CA LEU A 53 11.21 2.24 -2.58
C LEU A 53 11.73 3.62 -2.13
N ASN A 54 12.38 4.38 -3.01
CA ASN A 54 12.81 5.75 -2.68
C ASN A 54 11.61 6.64 -2.33
N TRP A 55 10.54 6.57 -3.13
CA TRP A 55 9.31 7.33 -2.86
C TRP A 55 8.62 6.89 -1.57
N MET A 56 8.76 5.62 -1.17
CA MET A 56 8.26 5.14 0.13
C MET A 56 9.01 5.76 1.31
N ASP A 57 10.34 5.89 1.22
CA ASP A 57 11.12 6.50 2.28
C ASP A 57 10.77 7.99 2.45
N ASP A 58 10.58 8.72 1.34
CA ASP A 58 10.06 10.08 1.36
C ASP A 58 8.66 10.17 1.99
N ALA A 59 7.76 9.25 1.61
CA ALA A 59 6.41 9.19 2.18
C ALA A 59 6.44 8.93 3.69
N HIS A 60 7.35 8.06 4.15
CA HIS A 60 7.54 7.79 5.57
C HIS A 60 8.07 9.00 6.32
N ASN A 61 8.96 9.79 5.71
CA ASN A 61 9.44 11.02 6.32
C ASN A 61 8.28 12.01 6.54
N ILE A 62 7.42 12.23 5.53
CA ILE A 62 6.23 13.08 5.66
C ILE A 62 5.26 12.53 6.71
N ALA A 63 5.03 11.21 6.74
CA ALA A 63 4.17 10.58 7.73
C ALA A 63 4.74 10.68 9.16
N ASN A 64 6.07 10.72 9.32
CA ASN A 64 6.73 11.01 10.59
C ASN A 64 6.51 12.47 11.01
N VAL A 65 6.69 13.43 10.10
CA VAL A 65 6.48 14.86 10.36
C VAL A 65 5.03 15.14 10.75
N LEU A 66 4.07 14.48 10.10
CA LEU A 66 2.65 14.57 10.45
C LEU A 66 2.27 13.81 11.72
N ASN A 67 3.19 13.03 12.29
CA ASN A 67 2.94 12.03 13.33
C ASN A 67 1.73 11.11 13.03
N ASN A 68 1.44 10.91 11.74
CA ASN A 68 0.22 10.26 11.29
C ASN A 68 0.48 8.76 11.10
N GLN A 69 0.14 8.00 12.13
CA GLN A 69 0.29 6.55 12.15
C GLN A 69 -0.62 5.82 11.16
N TYR A 70 -1.76 6.42 10.80
CA TYR A 70 -2.67 5.90 9.78
C TYR A 70 -2.00 5.96 8.41
N LEU A 71 -1.37 7.09 8.10
CA LEU A 71 -0.64 7.28 6.85
C LEU A 71 0.56 6.32 6.72
N LYS A 72 1.33 6.10 7.79
CA LYS A 72 2.42 5.10 7.81
C LYS A 72 1.93 3.71 7.44
N ALA A 73 0.82 3.28 8.06
CA ALA A 73 0.22 1.99 7.74
C ALA A 73 -0.24 1.89 6.28
N GLN A 74 -0.73 2.98 5.67
CA GLN A 74 -1.04 2.97 4.24
C GLN A 74 0.19 2.78 3.35
N ILE A 75 1.27 3.49 3.68
CA ILE A 75 2.55 3.40 2.97
C ILE A 75 3.10 1.98 3.10
N ASP A 76 3.09 1.40 4.31
CA ASP A 76 3.55 0.03 4.56
C ASP A 76 2.72 -1.03 3.81
N VAL A 77 1.41 -0.82 3.64
CA VAL A 77 0.55 -1.72 2.86
C VAL A 77 0.85 -1.61 1.35
N ALA A 78 1.09 -0.40 0.84
CA ALA A 78 1.50 -0.19 -0.54
C ALA A 78 2.89 -0.82 -0.79
N ALA A 79 3.81 -0.62 0.14
CA ALA A 79 5.14 -1.23 0.19
C ALA A 79 5.08 -2.76 0.18
N GLY A 80 4.15 -3.34 0.94
CA GLY A 80 3.97 -4.78 1.05
C GLY A 80 3.80 -5.47 -0.31
N VAL A 81 3.13 -4.80 -1.25
CA VAL A 81 2.96 -5.32 -2.62
C VAL A 81 4.28 -5.34 -3.38
N ILE A 82 5.05 -4.26 -3.33
CA ILE A 82 6.36 -4.14 -4.00
C ILE A 82 7.37 -5.11 -3.38
N LEU A 83 7.40 -5.19 -2.06
CA LEU A 83 8.30 -6.07 -1.32
C LEU A 83 7.99 -7.54 -1.59
N ASN A 84 6.70 -7.91 -1.70
CA ASN A 84 6.30 -9.25 -2.15
C ASN A 84 6.84 -9.55 -3.56
N THR A 85 6.72 -8.63 -4.50
CA THR A 85 7.20 -8.82 -5.87
C THR A 85 8.73 -8.87 -5.96
N THR A 86 9.44 -8.16 -5.09
CA THR A 86 10.91 -8.19 -5.01
C THR A 86 11.45 -9.36 -4.17
N GLY A 87 10.59 -10.21 -3.62
CA GLY A 87 10.97 -11.37 -2.81
C GLY A 87 11.36 -11.05 -1.36
N ASN A 88 11.16 -9.82 -0.90
CA ASN A 88 11.49 -9.36 0.45
C ASN A 88 10.38 -9.67 1.46
N TYR A 89 9.96 -10.94 1.55
CA TYR A 89 8.79 -11.38 2.31
C TYR A 89 8.90 -11.12 3.82
N GLU A 90 10.10 -11.28 4.42
CA GLU A 90 10.30 -11.03 5.86
C GLU A 90 10.03 -9.57 6.24
N ARG A 91 10.44 -8.63 5.37
CA ARG A 91 10.21 -7.20 5.57
C ARG A 91 8.71 -6.88 5.49
N VAL A 92 7.97 -7.52 4.57
CA VAL A 92 6.50 -7.41 4.49
C VAL A 92 5.85 -7.85 5.80
N ILE A 93 6.24 -9.03 6.29
CA ILE A 93 5.68 -9.60 7.53
C ILE A 93 5.95 -8.68 8.71
N SER A 94 7.18 -8.20 8.86
CA SER A 94 7.57 -7.31 9.96
C SER A 94 6.82 -5.97 9.91
N SER A 95 6.82 -5.29 8.76
CA SER A 95 6.14 -4.00 8.59
C SER A 95 4.63 -4.12 8.77
N ILE A 96 3.97 -5.05 8.08
CA ILE A 96 2.51 -5.18 8.16
C ILE A 96 2.09 -5.64 9.56
N ASN A 97 2.78 -6.60 10.21
CA ASN A 97 2.42 -7.02 11.57
C ASN A 97 2.54 -5.88 12.59
N LYS A 98 3.58 -5.04 12.47
CA LYS A 98 3.74 -3.87 13.35
C LYS A 98 2.54 -2.93 13.28
N HIS A 99 1.93 -2.79 12.11
CA HIS A 99 0.79 -1.90 11.88
C HIS A 99 -0.56 -2.64 11.88
N LEU A 100 -0.58 -3.96 12.00
CA LEU A 100 -1.78 -4.80 11.89
C LEU A 100 -2.88 -4.44 12.90
N PRO A 101 -2.60 -4.17 14.20
CA PRO A 101 -3.64 -3.77 15.14
C PRO A 101 -4.35 -2.47 14.71
N LYS A 102 -3.61 -1.53 14.11
CA LYS A 102 -4.15 -0.27 13.61
C LYS A 102 -4.97 -0.49 12.35
N ILE A 103 -4.45 -1.28 11.42
CA ILE A 103 -5.13 -1.64 10.17
C ILE A 103 -6.45 -2.38 10.47
N GLN A 104 -6.49 -3.21 11.52
CA GLN A 104 -7.70 -3.91 11.97
C GLN A 104 -8.78 -3.00 12.58
N VAL A 105 -8.45 -1.79 13.02
CA VAL A 105 -9.44 -0.81 13.49
C VAL A 105 -9.70 0.29 12.47
N MET A 106 -8.97 0.34 11.35
CA MET A 106 -9.22 1.31 10.27
C MET A 106 -10.56 1.07 9.58
N GLU A 107 -11.40 2.09 9.46
CA GLU A 107 -12.63 2.03 8.66
C GLU A 107 -12.37 1.73 7.17
N ASN A 108 -11.13 1.96 6.70
CA ASN A 108 -10.75 1.62 5.33
C ASN A 108 -10.58 0.10 5.14
N HIS A 109 -11.70 -0.56 4.85
CA HIS A 109 -11.76 -2.00 4.61
C HIS A 109 -10.92 -2.45 3.41
N TYR A 110 -10.84 -1.65 2.34
CA TYR A 110 -10.02 -1.95 1.16
C TYR A 110 -8.54 -2.08 1.56
N LEU A 111 -8.07 -1.16 2.38
CA LEU A 111 -6.68 -1.13 2.84
C LEU A 111 -6.37 -2.28 3.79
N ARG A 112 -7.33 -2.62 4.65
CA ARG A 112 -7.27 -3.79 5.54
C ARG A 112 -7.19 -5.10 4.76
N LEU A 113 -8.03 -5.27 3.74
CA LEU A 113 -8.01 -6.44 2.86
C LEU A 113 -6.66 -6.55 2.14
N ARG A 114 -6.16 -5.44 1.60
CA ARG A 114 -4.88 -5.40 0.89
C ARG A 114 -3.72 -5.78 1.82
N ALA A 115 -3.72 -5.29 3.06
CA ALA A 115 -2.73 -5.68 4.07
C ALA A 115 -2.75 -7.18 4.37
N LEU A 116 -3.94 -7.74 4.63
CA LEU A 116 -4.12 -9.16 4.94
C LEU A 116 -3.74 -10.06 3.77
N ARG A 117 -4.04 -9.67 2.53
CA ARG A 117 -3.60 -10.41 1.33
C ARG A 117 -2.09 -10.34 1.15
N SER A 118 -1.48 -9.16 1.31
CA SER A 118 -0.03 -9.00 1.19
C SER A 118 0.72 -9.83 2.23
N ILE A 119 0.28 -9.84 3.49
CA ILE A 119 0.94 -10.64 4.53
C ILE A 119 0.68 -12.14 4.38
N ALA A 120 -0.50 -12.55 3.91
CA ALA A 120 -0.78 -13.95 3.63
C ALA A 120 0.10 -14.48 2.50
N TYR A 121 0.30 -13.69 1.45
CA TYR A 121 1.23 -14.00 0.37
C TYR A 121 2.66 -14.14 0.92
N ALA A 122 3.12 -13.19 1.72
CA ALA A 122 4.45 -13.26 2.33
C ALA A 122 4.62 -14.54 3.19
N TYR A 123 3.63 -14.88 4.04
CA TYR A 123 3.67 -16.10 4.86
C TYR A 123 3.66 -17.39 4.04
N HIS A 124 2.96 -17.40 2.89
CA HIS A 124 2.95 -18.53 1.98
C HIS A 124 4.36 -18.80 1.43
N TYR A 125 5.08 -17.76 1.03
CA TYR A 125 6.44 -17.88 0.50
C TYR A 125 7.50 -18.14 1.57
N THR A 126 7.30 -17.69 2.82
CA THR A 126 8.21 -18.01 3.94
C THR A 126 7.93 -19.38 4.57
N GLY A 127 6.99 -20.17 4.02
CA GLY A 127 6.70 -21.53 4.48
C GLY A 127 5.74 -21.64 5.69
N ASP A 128 5.20 -20.53 6.19
CA ASP A 128 4.30 -20.50 7.35
C ASP A 128 2.82 -20.57 6.90
N GLN A 129 2.50 -21.66 6.21
CA GLN A 129 1.17 -21.98 5.65
C GLN A 129 0.01 -21.80 6.66
N PRO A 130 0.11 -22.20 7.95
CA PRO A 130 -0.96 -22.02 8.91
C PRO A 130 -1.29 -20.55 9.18
N LYS A 131 -0.27 -19.67 9.23
CA LYS A 131 -0.47 -18.23 9.40
C LYS A 131 -1.03 -17.58 8.15
N ALA A 132 -0.55 -17.98 6.97
CA ALA A 132 -1.10 -17.51 5.70
C ALA A 132 -2.62 -17.78 5.60
N LEU A 133 -3.03 -19.01 5.94
CA LEU A 133 -4.44 -19.41 5.91
C LEU A 133 -5.28 -18.61 6.91
N ARG A 134 -4.79 -18.40 8.14
CA ARG A 134 -5.49 -17.56 9.13
C ARG A 134 -5.71 -16.14 8.62
N MET A 135 -4.72 -15.54 7.96
CA MET A 135 -4.82 -14.18 7.43
C MET A 135 -5.79 -14.10 6.26
N LEU A 136 -5.80 -15.10 5.37
CA LEU A 136 -6.78 -15.21 4.28
C LEU A 136 -8.21 -15.40 4.79
N ILE A 137 -8.44 -16.28 5.76
CA ILE A 137 -9.76 -16.49 6.36
C ILE A 137 -10.27 -15.18 6.99
N ASN A 138 -9.39 -14.42 7.66
CA ASN A 138 -9.76 -13.12 8.23
C ASN A 138 -10.12 -12.10 7.13
N ALA A 139 -9.39 -12.08 6.03
CA ALA A 139 -9.70 -11.24 4.87
C ALA A 139 -11.06 -11.61 4.22
N GLU A 140 -11.33 -12.90 4.06
CA GLU A 140 -12.60 -13.39 3.50
C GLU A 140 -13.78 -13.08 4.41
N LYS A 141 -13.62 -13.26 5.73
CA LYS A 141 -14.67 -12.94 6.71
C LYS A 141 -15.08 -11.47 6.62
N GLN A 142 -14.09 -10.58 6.46
CA GLN A 142 -14.34 -9.14 6.30
C GLN A 142 -15.00 -8.81 4.96
N THR A 143 -14.62 -9.49 3.88
CA THR A 143 -15.28 -9.34 2.57
C THR A 143 -16.74 -9.80 2.62
N LYS A 144 -17.03 -10.91 3.32
CA LYS A 144 -18.39 -11.43 3.49
C LYS A 144 -19.28 -10.51 4.31
N SER A 145 -18.78 -9.95 5.42
CA SER A 145 -19.54 -8.96 6.20
C SER A 145 -19.86 -7.69 5.38
N LEU A 146 -18.96 -7.30 4.47
CA LEU A 146 -19.20 -6.19 3.54
C LEU A 146 -20.30 -6.51 2.53
N ASN A 147 -20.27 -7.70 1.91
CA ASN A 147 -21.30 -8.10 0.94
C ASN A 147 -22.69 -8.26 1.57
N GLN A 148 -22.78 -8.68 2.85
CA GLN A 148 -24.05 -8.70 3.56
C GLN A 148 -24.56 -7.28 3.82
N SER A 149 -23.70 -6.39 4.32
CA SER A 149 -24.07 -4.98 4.54
C SER A 149 -24.44 -4.22 3.27
N TYR A 150 -23.95 -4.63 2.09
CA TYR A 150 -24.31 -4.03 0.80
C TYR A 150 -25.61 -4.57 0.21
N ASN A 151 -26.03 -5.78 0.60
CA ASN A 151 -27.29 -6.40 0.16
C ASN A 151 -28.48 -6.02 1.05
N ASP A 152 -28.22 -5.45 2.23
CA ASP A 152 -29.24 -5.00 3.19
C ASP A 152 -29.64 -3.50 3.00
N ILE A 153 -29.23 -2.87 1.88
CA ILE A 153 -29.59 -1.50 1.45
C ILE A 153 -30.36 -1.59 0.13
#